data_AF-A0A1F8NYB7-F1
#
_entry.id   AF-A0A1F8NYB7-F1
#
_cell.length_a   1.000
_cell.length_b   1.000
_cell.length_c   1.000
_cell.angle_alpha   90.00
_cell.angle_beta   90.00
_cell.angle_gamma   90.00
#
_symmetry.space_group_name_H-M   'P 1'
#
loop_
_entity.id
_entity.type
_entity.pdbx_description
1 polymer ?
#
loop_
_entity_poly.entity_id
_entity_poly.type
_entity_poly.pdbx_seq_one_letter_code
_entity_poly.pdbx_strand_id
1 'polypeptide(L)'
;MQLYMNRRAVKRVSPALIVGVGFAFIIIGVITYAQKNPPALTREASLPISLAGLSLVNSSYSQTAIAEIVGLHNEKFPLTSGATGVYGVDGEVKLWVTGTTSDLSASSLVLAMRDAISVGDSPFQPINEISHQGRKVYHLTGIGQRHYYFQAGYLEVWLAVEPDLADQVLRKDWSSTHESKTCFPNDVVLLSADCWSWGNLLIPDPHKYSIVLRACVNLSNKSCPHDVVYGPRSRYQK
;
A
#
# COMPACT_ATOMS: atom_id res chain seq x y z
N MET A 1 54.43 -52.66 28.82
CA MET A 1 53.73 -51.38 29.08
C MET A 1 52.72 -51.16 27.95
N GLN A 2 51.55 -51.81 28.04
CA GLN A 2 50.47 -51.69 27.04
C GLN A 2 49.49 -50.61 27.47
N LEU A 3 49.38 -49.55 26.68
CA LEU A 3 48.40 -48.48 26.87
C LEU A 3 47.01 -49.01 26.51
N TYR A 4 46.20 -49.27 27.53
CA TYR A 4 44.79 -49.66 27.43
C TYR A 4 43.99 -48.45 26.92
N MET A 5 43.82 -48.34 25.60
CA MET A 5 42.94 -47.33 25.00
C MET A 5 41.48 -47.69 25.30
N ASN A 6 40.93 -46.99 26.29
CA ASN A 6 39.52 -46.98 26.63
C ASN A 6 38.71 -46.49 25.41
N ARG A 7 38.21 -47.42 24.58
CA ARG A 7 37.24 -47.16 23.53
C ARG A 7 35.94 -46.71 24.18
N ARG A 8 35.85 -45.41 24.47
CA ARG A 8 34.63 -44.76 24.93
C ARG A 8 33.51 -45.09 23.94
N ALA A 9 32.44 -45.65 24.47
CA ALA A 9 31.21 -45.95 23.76
C ALA A 9 30.72 -44.70 23.01
N VAL A 10 30.93 -44.68 21.69
CA VAL A 10 30.32 -43.69 20.82
C VAL A 10 28.81 -44.00 20.84
N LYS A 11 28.07 -43.25 21.67
CA LYS A 11 26.61 -43.32 21.69
C LYS A 11 26.14 -43.04 20.27
N ARG A 12 25.52 -44.04 19.63
CA ARG A 12 24.96 -43.90 18.29
C ARG A 12 23.98 -42.73 18.32
N VAL A 13 24.37 -41.63 17.71
CA VAL A 13 23.49 -40.47 17.57
C VAL A 13 22.35 -40.95 16.66
N SER A 14 21.11 -40.93 17.17
CA SER A 14 19.97 -41.42 16.42
C SER A 14 19.88 -40.69 15.08
N PRO A 15 19.75 -41.38 13.93
CA PRO A 15 19.66 -40.76 12.61
C PRO A 15 18.61 -39.62 12.53
N ALA A 16 17.53 -39.74 13.30
CA ALA A 16 16.49 -38.71 13.42
C ALA A 16 17.02 -37.35 13.91
N LEU A 17 18.04 -37.33 14.78
CA LEU A 17 18.61 -36.10 15.31
C LEU A 17 19.38 -35.34 14.23
N ILE A 18 20.12 -36.07 13.38
CA ILE A 18 20.85 -35.48 12.24
C ILE A 18 19.87 -34.88 11.23
N VAL A 19 18.78 -35.59 10.92
CA VAL A 19 17.72 -35.09 10.03
C VAL A 19 17.07 -33.84 10.59
N GLY A 20 16.72 -33.83 11.88
CA GLY A 20 16.12 -32.67 12.54
C GLY A 20 17.02 -31.43 12.51
N VAL A 21 18.31 -31.59 12.78
CA VAL A 21 19.29 -30.49 12.71
C VAL A 21 19.42 -29.97 11.27
N GLY A 22 19.50 -30.85 10.27
CA GLY A 22 19.54 -30.45 8.87
C GLY A 22 18.30 -29.64 8.46
N PHE A 23 17.11 -30.06 8.88
CA PHE A 23 15.87 -29.35 8.59
C PHE A 23 15.82 -27.96 9.25
N ALA A 24 16.31 -27.85 10.49
CA ALA A 24 16.43 -26.57 11.18
C ALA A 24 17.33 -25.59 10.43
N PHE A 25 18.48 -26.04 9.91
CA PHE A 25 19.36 -25.20 9.09
C PHE A 25 18.70 -24.75 7.78
N ILE A 26 17.90 -25.60 7.13
CA ILE A 26 17.15 -25.22 5.92
C ILE A 26 16.12 -24.13 6.26
N ILE A 27 15.36 -24.29 7.34
CA ILE A 27 14.36 -23.29 7.76
C ILE A 27 15.03 -21.95 8.07
N ILE A 28 16.14 -21.95 8.83
CA ILE A 28 16.91 -20.74 9.13
C ILE A 28 17.46 -20.12 7.84
N GLY A 29 17.95 -20.92 6.90
CA GLY A 29 18.41 -20.49 5.59
C GLY A 29 17.31 -19.83 4.76
N VAL A 30 16.10 -20.40 4.74
CA VAL A 30 14.94 -19.83 4.03
C VAL A 30 14.49 -18.52 4.66
N ILE A 31 14.40 -18.45 5.99
CA ILE A 31 14.02 -17.23 6.71
C ILE A 31 15.04 -16.11 6.43
N THR A 32 16.34 -16.41 6.55
CA THR A 32 17.39 -15.42 6.29
C THR A 32 17.44 -15.00 4.81
N TYR A 33 17.19 -15.92 3.88
CA TYR A 33 17.10 -15.61 2.45
C TYR A 33 15.91 -14.71 2.14
N ALA A 34 14.72 -15.01 2.69
CA ALA A 34 13.51 -14.22 2.49
C ALA A 34 13.62 -12.81 3.11
N GLN A 35 14.33 -12.68 4.24
CA GLN A 35 14.62 -11.37 4.85
C GLN A 35 15.59 -10.53 4.02
N LYS A 36 16.58 -11.16 3.35
CA LYS A 36 17.54 -10.46 2.49
C LYS A 36 16.98 -10.16 1.09
N ASN A 37 16.06 -10.99 0.63
CA ASN A 37 15.42 -10.88 -0.68
C ASN A 37 13.91 -10.80 -0.45
N PRO A 38 13.40 -9.70 0.14
CA PRO A 38 11.97 -9.50 0.20
C PRO A 38 11.44 -9.63 -1.24
N PRO A 39 10.38 -10.43 -1.47
CA PRO A 39 9.81 -10.53 -2.81
C PRO A 39 9.53 -9.13 -3.32
N ALA A 40 9.85 -8.87 -4.60
CA ALA A 40 9.69 -7.58 -5.27
C ALA A 40 8.21 -7.20 -5.49
N LEU A 41 7.38 -7.41 -4.46
CA LEU A 41 6.04 -6.89 -4.34
C LEU A 41 6.07 -5.47 -3.76
N THR A 42 7.13 -4.70 -4.02
CA THR A 42 7.12 -3.25 -3.82
C THR A 42 6.27 -2.69 -4.93
N ARG A 43 4.96 -2.76 -4.74
CA ARG A 43 4.00 -2.07 -5.58
C ARG A 43 4.28 -0.58 -5.37
N GLU A 44 4.95 -0.01 -6.36
CA GLU A 44 5.42 1.37 -6.30
C GLU A 44 4.25 2.30 -6.01
N ALA A 45 4.47 3.25 -5.11
CA ALA A 45 3.51 4.31 -4.90
C ALA A 45 3.45 5.14 -6.19
N SER A 46 2.28 5.21 -6.81
CA SER A 46 2.04 6.02 -8.00
C SER A 46 1.44 7.37 -7.62
N LEU A 47 1.84 8.42 -8.35
CA LEU A 47 1.25 9.75 -8.23
C LEU A 47 0.34 10.00 -9.43
N PRO A 48 -0.84 10.61 -9.24
CA PRO A 48 -1.65 11.05 -10.36
C PRO A 48 -0.92 12.16 -11.15
N ILE A 49 -1.15 12.23 -12.47
CA ILE A 49 -0.59 13.30 -13.31
C ILE A 49 -1.24 14.67 -13.04
N SER A 50 -2.42 14.68 -12.43
CA SER A 50 -3.16 15.87 -12.04
C SER A 50 -3.99 15.60 -10.78
N LEU A 51 -4.16 16.63 -9.94
CA LEU A 51 -4.95 16.55 -8.72
C LEU A 51 -5.80 17.82 -8.58
N ALA A 52 -7.12 17.67 -8.51
CA ALA A 52 -8.09 18.78 -8.47
C ALA A 52 -7.93 19.81 -9.61
N GLY A 53 -7.53 19.34 -10.80
CA GLY A 53 -7.26 20.19 -11.96
C GLY A 53 -5.87 20.84 -11.98
N LEU A 54 -5.05 20.64 -10.95
CA LEU A 54 -3.66 21.08 -10.93
C LEU A 54 -2.75 20.00 -11.54
N SER A 55 -1.84 20.39 -12.42
CA SER A 55 -0.84 19.49 -12.99
C SER A 55 0.27 19.17 -12.00
N LEU A 56 0.79 17.95 -12.04
CA LEU A 56 2.01 17.57 -11.33
C LEU A 56 3.21 18.34 -11.90
N VAL A 57 3.86 19.17 -11.07
CA VAL A 57 5.01 19.98 -11.48
C VAL A 57 6.34 19.42 -11.00
N ASN A 58 6.35 18.67 -9.89
CA ASN A 58 7.54 18.01 -9.37
C ASN A 58 7.15 16.68 -8.71
N SER A 59 8.03 15.69 -8.81
CA SER A 59 7.82 14.38 -8.20
C SER A 59 9.12 13.70 -7.79
N SER A 60 9.06 12.95 -6.69
CA SER A 60 10.13 12.07 -6.22
C SER A 60 9.54 10.70 -5.89
N TYR A 61 10.32 9.63 -6.08
CA TYR A 61 9.88 8.25 -5.90
C TYR A 61 10.91 7.43 -5.12
N SER A 62 10.48 6.26 -4.66
CA SER A 62 11.31 5.21 -4.09
C SER A 62 12.15 5.72 -2.91
N GLN A 63 13.45 5.44 -2.89
CA GLN A 63 14.30 5.72 -1.73
C GLN A 63 14.39 7.21 -1.40
N THR A 64 14.35 8.09 -2.41
CA THR A 64 14.41 9.54 -2.19
C THR A 64 13.15 10.05 -1.49
N ALA A 65 11.97 9.60 -1.94
CA ALA A 65 10.70 9.92 -1.29
C ALA A 65 10.61 9.32 0.13
N ILE A 66 11.06 8.08 0.31
CA ILE A 66 11.12 7.43 1.63
C ILE A 66 12.02 8.24 2.58
N ALA A 67 13.20 8.69 2.12
CA ALA A 67 14.10 9.49 2.95
C ALA A 67 13.47 10.83 3.35
N GLU A 68 12.71 11.47 2.45
CA GLU A 68 11.95 12.68 2.76
C GLU A 68 10.88 12.40 3.83
N ILE A 69 10.05 11.36 3.63
CA ILE A 69 8.96 10.99 4.55
C ILE A 69 9.51 10.60 5.93
N VAL A 70 10.58 9.80 5.98
CA VAL A 70 11.25 9.43 7.23
C VAL A 70 11.86 10.67 7.91
N GLY A 71 12.34 11.66 7.15
CA GLY A 71 12.81 12.92 7.75
C GLY A 71 11.72 13.73 8.44
N LEU A 72 10.45 13.55 8.05
CA LEU A 72 9.29 14.18 8.69
C LEU A 72 8.83 13.46 9.97
N HIS A 73 9.25 12.20 10.16
CA HIS A 73 8.80 11.36 11.27
C HIS A 73 9.99 10.96 12.14
N ASN A 74 9.91 11.17 13.45
CA ASN A 74 10.96 10.71 14.37
C ASN A 74 10.94 9.18 14.61
N GLU A 75 9.99 8.47 14.01
CA GLU A 75 9.78 7.03 14.19
C GLU A 75 10.11 6.24 12.92
N LYS A 76 10.65 5.03 13.11
CA LYS A 76 11.03 4.14 12.01
C LYS A 76 9.86 3.23 11.65
N PHE A 77 9.16 3.57 10.59
CA PHE A 77 8.17 2.68 9.99
C PHE A 77 8.79 1.80 8.90
N PRO A 78 8.39 0.52 8.76
CA PRO A 78 8.86 -0.36 7.69
C PRO A 78 8.20 0.02 6.36
N LEU A 79 8.68 1.10 5.75
CA LEU A 79 8.21 1.60 4.46
C LEU A 79 8.78 0.75 3.32
N THR A 80 7.92 0.35 2.38
CA THR A 80 8.26 -0.50 1.23
C THR A 80 8.34 0.29 -0.07
N SER A 81 7.61 1.40 -0.16
CA SER A 81 7.66 2.34 -1.28
C SER A 81 7.31 3.75 -0.78
N GLY A 82 7.64 4.76 -1.58
CA GLY A 82 7.30 6.15 -1.30
C GLY A 82 7.20 6.94 -2.59
N ALA A 83 6.30 7.91 -2.62
CA ALA A 83 6.24 8.90 -3.67
C ALA A 83 5.83 10.26 -3.08
N THR A 84 6.45 11.34 -3.55
CA THR A 84 6.08 12.70 -3.20
C THR A 84 5.83 13.51 -4.46
N GLY A 85 4.73 14.25 -4.50
CA GLY A 85 4.31 15.04 -5.65
C GLY A 85 3.93 16.46 -5.24
N VAL A 86 4.31 17.44 -6.04
CA VAL A 86 3.90 18.84 -5.91
C VAL A 86 3.06 19.19 -7.13
N TYR A 87 1.87 19.76 -6.90
CA TYR A 87 0.91 20.10 -7.94
C TYR A 87 0.61 21.59 -7.91
N GLY A 88 0.37 22.13 -9.10
CA GLY A 88 0.15 23.55 -9.32
C GLY A 88 1.47 24.32 -9.45
N VAL A 89 1.41 25.51 -10.03
CA VAL A 89 2.61 26.27 -10.42
C VAL A 89 3.35 26.80 -9.19
N ASP A 90 2.61 27.12 -8.14
CA ASP A 90 3.13 27.70 -6.90
C ASP A 90 3.29 26.66 -5.78
N GLY A 91 2.96 25.40 -6.05
CA GLY A 91 3.05 24.30 -5.09
C GLY A 91 1.85 24.25 -4.13
N GLU A 92 0.68 24.61 -4.64
CA GLU A 92 -0.58 24.74 -3.91
C GLU A 92 -1.02 23.43 -3.24
N VAL A 93 -0.57 22.30 -3.79
CA VAL A 93 -0.83 20.97 -3.23
C VAL A 93 0.45 20.13 -3.19
N LYS A 94 0.70 19.50 -2.04
CA LYS A 94 1.74 18.49 -1.87
C LYS A 94 1.14 17.16 -1.41
N LEU A 95 1.52 16.08 -2.08
CA LEU A 95 1.03 14.73 -1.83
C LEU A 95 2.21 13.83 -1.46
N TRP A 96 2.07 13.09 -0.36
CA TRP A 96 2.95 11.98 -0.01
C TRP A 96 2.12 10.70 -0.05
N VAL A 97 2.65 9.68 -0.71
CA VAL A 97 2.06 8.34 -0.77
C VAL A 97 3.11 7.36 -0.26
N THR A 98 2.79 6.66 0.81
CA THR A 98 3.71 5.79 1.51
C THR A 98 3.22 4.35 1.45
N GLY A 99 4.02 3.44 0.89
CA GLY A 99 3.71 2.01 0.91
C GLY A 99 4.25 1.32 2.15
N THR A 100 3.46 0.38 2.68
CA THR A 100 3.86 -0.51 3.78
C THR A 100 3.82 -1.97 3.34
N THR A 101 4.13 -2.92 4.24
CA THR A 101 4.11 -4.35 3.95
C THR A 101 2.70 -4.96 3.92
N SER A 102 1.69 -4.28 4.50
CA SER A 102 0.32 -4.78 4.61
C SER A 102 -0.68 -3.67 4.99
N ASP A 103 -1.96 -3.91 4.74
CA ASP A 103 -3.04 -3.02 5.18
C ASP A 103 -3.03 -2.76 6.70
N LEU A 104 -2.68 -3.77 7.51
CA LEU A 104 -2.55 -3.59 8.95
C LEU A 104 -1.41 -2.64 9.29
N SER A 105 -0.28 -2.74 8.58
CA SER A 105 0.87 -1.85 8.78
C SER A 105 0.55 -0.40 8.39
N ALA A 106 -0.16 -0.18 7.28
CA ALA A 106 -0.63 1.16 6.90
C ALA A 106 -1.63 1.73 7.92
N SER A 107 -2.54 0.90 8.44
CA SER A 107 -3.47 1.29 9.49
C SER A 107 -2.73 1.70 10.77
N SER A 108 -1.74 0.90 11.21
CA SER A 108 -0.90 1.22 12.36
C SER A 108 -0.13 2.52 12.17
N LEU A 109 0.38 2.79 10.96
CA LEU A 109 1.06 4.05 10.63
C LEU A 109 0.11 5.25 10.81
N VAL A 110 -1.08 5.22 10.20
CA VAL A 110 -2.09 6.29 10.32
C VAL A 110 -2.49 6.53 11.79
N LEU A 111 -2.67 5.46 12.57
CA LEU A 111 -3.01 5.56 13.98
C LEU A 111 -1.86 6.15 14.82
N ALA A 112 -0.61 5.75 14.54
CA ALA A 112 0.56 6.32 15.20
C ALA A 112 0.70 7.82 14.92
N MET A 113 0.44 8.25 13.68
CA MET A 113 0.44 9.68 13.31
C MET A 113 -0.64 10.45 14.06
N ARG A 114 -1.87 9.92 14.11
CA ARG A 114 -2.97 10.51 14.90
C ARG A 114 -2.57 10.69 16.36
N ASP A 115 -2.03 9.65 16.96
CA ASP A 115 -1.67 9.66 18.38
C ASP A 115 -0.55 10.66 18.65
N ALA A 116 0.49 10.70 17.81
CA ALA A 116 1.57 11.68 17.89
C ALA A 116 1.08 13.13 17.76
N ILE A 117 0.15 13.41 16.84
CA ILE A 117 -0.45 14.74 16.70
C ILE A 117 -1.29 15.11 17.92
N SER A 118 -2.01 14.14 18.50
CA SER A 118 -2.87 14.38 19.67
C SER A 118 -2.11 14.76 20.94
N VAL A 119 -0.82 14.40 21.04
CA VAL A 119 0.05 14.80 22.16
C VAL A 119 0.29 16.31 22.19
N GLY A 120 0.20 17.00 21.03
CA GLY A 120 0.32 18.45 20.94
C GLY A 120 1.74 18.99 20.70
N ASP A 121 2.76 18.12 20.61
CA ASP A 121 4.16 18.48 20.29
C ASP A 121 4.40 18.64 18.78
N SER A 122 3.33 18.95 18.04
CA SER A 122 3.29 19.01 16.58
C SER A 122 2.83 20.40 16.13
N PRO A 123 3.33 20.93 14.99
CA PRO A 123 2.77 22.13 14.39
C PRO A 123 1.36 21.91 13.81
N PHE A 124 0.86 20.67 13.79
CA PHE A 124 -0.45 20.32 13.28
C PHE A 124 -1.50 20.28 14.40
N GLN A 125 -2.66 20.87 14.13
CA GLN A 125 -3.82 20.87 15.02
C GLN A 125 -4.95 20.06 14.39
N PRO A 126 -5.49 19.04 15.10
CA PRO A 126 -6.60 18.28 14.59
C PRO A 126 -7.86 19.14 14.53
N ILE A 127 -8.57 19.09 13.39
CA ILE A 127 -9.84 19.78 13.20
C ILE A 127 -10.99 18.82 13.44
N ASN A 128 -11.06 17.76 12.64
CA ASN A 128 -12.08 16.74 12.74
C ASN A 128 -11.66 15.43 12.04
N GLU A 129 -12.46 14.40 12.24
CA GLU A 129 -12.41 13.16 11.47
C GLU A 129 -13.68 13.08 10.63
N ILE A 130 -13.56 12.75 9.35
CA ILE A 130 -14.70 12.57 8.46
C ILE A 130 -14.68 11.16 7.86
N SER A 131 -15.86 10.62 7.56
CA SER A 131 -15.96 9.45 6.69
C SER A 131 -16.21 9.92 5.26
N HIS A 132 -15.31 9.56 4.35
CA HIS A 132 -15.44 9.86 2.93
C HIS A 132 -15.36 8.54 2.15
N GLN A 133 -16.44 8.20 1.44
CA GLN A 133 -16.54 6.94 0.67
C GLN A 133 -16.20 5.69 1.50
N GLY A 134 -16.67 5.63 2.75
CA GLY A 134 -16.42 4.51 3.67
C GLY A 134 -15.01 4.49 4.27
N ARG A 135 -14.15 5.47 3.96
CA ARG A 135 -12.80 5.60 4.53
C ARG A 135 -12.79 6.69 5.59
N LYS A 136 -12.08 6.45 6.69
CA LYS A 136 -11.83 7.49 7.70
C LYS A 136 -10.72 8.40 7.20
N VAL A 137 -11.00 9.70 7.12
CA VAL A 137 -10.05 10.74 6.74
C VAL A 137 -9.86 11.67 7.93
N TYR A 138 -8.60 11.88 8.31
CA TYR A 138 -8.21 12.78 9.37
C TYR A 138 -7.88 14.15 8.79
N HIS A 139 -8.44 15.20 9.37
CA HIS A 139 -8.28 16.57 8.90
C HIS A 139 -7.54 17.41 9.94
N LEU A 140 -6.47 18.06 9.50
CA LEU A 140 -5.63 18.92 10.33
C LEU A 140 -5.47 20.30 9.67
N THR A 141 -5.04 21.27 10.46
CA THR A 141 -4.41 22.51 9.99
C THR A 141 -3.00 22.61 10.55
N GLY A 142 -2.08 23.23 9.81
CA GLY A 142 -0.73 23.52 10.28
C GLY A 142 0.10 24.15 9.18
N ILE A 143 1.12 24.94 9.54
CA ILE A 143 2.08 25.52 8.59
C ILE A 143 1.39 26.28 7.42
N GLY A 144 0.23 26.89 7.68
CA GLY A 144 -0.54 27.63 6.67
C GLY A 144 -1.34 26.77 5.67
N GLN A 145 -1.37 25.45 5.83
CA GLN A 145 -2.09 24.54 4.94
C GLN A 145 -3.14 23.71 5.69
N ARG A 146 -4.11 23.18 4.95
CA ARG A 146 -4.99 22.10 5.43
C ARG A 146 -4.35 20.77 5.06
N HIS A 147 -4.43 19.81 5.98
CA HIS A 147 -3.87 18.48 5.76
C HIS A 147 -4.95 17.41 5.87
N TYR A 148 -4.84 16.42 5.01
CA TYR A 148 -5.69 15.23 5.00
C TYR A 148 -4.79 14.02 4.98
N TYR A 149 -4.97 13.09 5.92
CA TYR A 149 -4.28 11.81 5.86
C TYR A 149 -5.23 10.66 6.15
N PHE A 150 -4.98 9.54 5.49
CA PHE A 150 -5.80 8.34 5.60
C PHE A 150 -5.11 7.13 4.97
N GLN A 151 -5.73 5.96 5.13
CA GLN A 151 -5.27 4.69 4.58
C GLN A 151 -5.99 4.33 3.27
N ALA A 152 -5.25 3.83 2.29
CA ALA A 152 -5.76 3.18 1.08
C ALA A 152 -5.09 1.81 0.86
N GLY A 153 -5.68 0.75 1.41
CA GLY A 153 -5.07 -0.59 1.38
C GLY A 153 -3.75 -0.61 2.16
N TYR A 154 -2.67 -1.02 1.53
CA TYR A 154 -1.32 -1.03 2.09
C TYR A 154 -0.61 0.34 2.01
N LEU A 155 -1.28 1.36 1.45
CA LEU A 155 -0.78 2.72 1.34
C LEU A 155 -1.30 3.60 2.47
N GLU A 156 -0.43 4.45 2.99
CA GLU A 156 -0.80 5.68 3.69
C GLU A 156 -0.70 6.84 2.70
N VAL A 157 -1.63 7.78 2.78
CA VAL A 157 -1.64 8.96 1.93
C VAL A 157 -1.80 10.20 2.78
N TRP A 158 -0.84 11.12 2.67
CA TRP A 158 -0.88 12.44 3.27
C TRP A 158 -0.97 13.50 2.18
N LEU A 159 -1.91 14.41 2.32
CA LEU A 159 -2.15 15.51 1.40
C LEU A 159 -2.07 16.83 2.18
N ALA A 160 -1.29 17.79 1.70
CA ALA A 160 -1.27 19.17 2.17
C ALA A 160 -1.78 20.08 1.05
N VAL A 161 -2.71 20.98 1.38
CA VAL A 161 -3.44 21.81 0.41
C VAL A 161 -3.56 23.22 0.94
N GLU A 162 -3.43 24.21 0.05
CA GLU A 162 -3.80 25.58 0.38
C GLU A 162 -5.27 25.69 0.85
N PRO A 163 -5.56 26.51 1.88
CA PRO A 163 -6.90 26.55 2.48
C PRO A 163 -8.04 26.82 1.49
N ASP A 164 -7.81 27.65 0.47
CA ASP A 164 -8.80 28.03 -0.53
C ASP A 164 -9.14 26.89 -1.51
N LEU A 165 -8.23 25.92 -1.68
CA LEU A 165 -8.41 24.75 -2.54
C LEU A 165 -8.86 23.50 -1.80
N ALA A 166 -8.76 23.48 -0.47
CA ALA A 166 -8.95 22.27 0.34
C ALA A 166 -10.31 21.60 0.12
N ASP A 167 -11.38 22.38 0.04
CA ASP A 167 -12.72 21.87 -0.21
C ASP A 167 -12.89 21.33 -1.65
N GLN A 168 -12.14 21.86 -2.62
CA GLN A 168 -12.18 21.39 -4.00
C GLN A 168 -11.51 20.02 -4.13
N VAL A 169 -10.35 19.82 -3.49
CA VAL A 169 -9.59 18.57 -3.57
C VAL A 169 -10.38 17.39 -2.98
N LEU A 170 -11.11 17.62 -1.88
CA LEU A 170 -11.97 16.59 -1.28
C LEU A 170 -13.21 16.24 -2.11
N ARG A 171 -13.73 17.16 -2.92
CA ARG A 171 -14.99 16.96 -3.67
C ARG A 171 -14.79 16.28 -5.02
N LYS A 172 -13.74 16.65 -5.75
CA LYS A 172 -13.76 16.50 -7.22
C LYS A 172 -13.01 15.27 -7.74
N ASP A 173 -11.91 14.87 -7.12
CA ASP A 173 -10.95 14.00 -7.82
C ASP A 173 -10.24 12.96 -6.95
N TRP A 174 -10.58 12.85 -5.68
CA TRP A 174 -9.84 11.91 -4.84
C TRP A 174 -10.13 10.44 -5.20
N SER A 175 -11.33 10.12 -5.68
CA SER A 175 -11.70 8.75 -6.09
C SER A 175 -11.37 8.38 -7.53
N SER A 176 -11.12 9.37 -8.41
CA SER A 176 -10.89 9.14 -9.84
C SER A 176 -9.45 8.73 -10.16
N THR A 177 -8.51 8.86 -9.22
CA THR A 177 -7.09 8.57 -9.46
C THR A 177 -6.74 7.09 -9.61
N HIS A 178 -7.66 6.15 -9.38
CA HIS A 178 -7.38 4.71 -9.47
C HIS A 178 -8.52 3.87 -10.07
N GLU A 179 -9.54 4.49 -10.65
CA GLU A 179 -10.57 3.76 -11.41
C GLU A 179 -10.27 3.77 -12.92
N SER A 180 -8.99 3.60 -13.29
CA SER A 180 -8.69 3.20 -14.66
C SER A 180 -9.12 1.73 -14.80
N LYS A 181 -10.20 1.52 -15.56
CA LYS A 181 -10.56 0.22 -16.15
C LYS A 181 -9.52 -0.18 -17.20
N THR A 182 -8.25 -0.17 -16.84
CA THR A 182 -7.15 -0.54 -17.70
C THR A 182 -6.98 -2.06 -17.61
N CYS A 183 -7.08 -2.72 -18.78
CA CYS A 183 -6.69 -4.12 -18.97
C CYS A 183 -5.16 -4.31 -18.82
N PHE A 184 -4.51 -3.69 -17.84
CA PHE A 184 -3.12 -3.95 -17.50
C PHE A 184 -3.08 -4.91 -16.30
N PRO A 185 -2.19 -5.92 -16.26
CA PRO A 185 -2.15 -6.88 -15.17
C PRO A 185 -1.80 -6.29 -13.78
N ASN A 186 -1.55 -4.98 -13.65
CA ASN A 186 -0.92 -4.42 -12.46
C ASN A 186 -1.57 -3.15 -11.86
N ASP A 187 -2.68 -2.64 -12.39
CA ASP A 187 -3.30 -1.43 -11.82
C ASP A 187 -4.10 -1.74 -10.55
N VAL A 188 -3.90 -0.90 -9.54
CA VAL A 188 -4.61 -0.92 -8.26
C VAL A 188 -6.05 -0.47 -8.53
N VAL A 189 -6.92 -1.39 -8.94
CA VAL A 189 -8.35 -1.18 -8.74
C VAL A 189 -8.59 -1.32 -7.24
N LEU A 190 -8.77 -0.19 -6.56
CA LEU A 190 -9.37 -0.18 -5.23
C LEU A 190 -10.77 -0.76 -5.42
N LEU A 191 -10.96 -2.02 -5.00
CA LEU A 191 -12.26 -2.67 -4.99
C LEU A 191 -13.27 -1.72 -4.35
N SER A 192 -14.30 -1.34 -5.11
CA SER A 192 -15.47 -0.73 -4.51
C SER A 192 -16.01 -1.69 -3.45
N ALA A 193 -16.27 -1.16 -2.27
CA ALA A 193 -16.95 -1.89 -1.20
C ALA A 193 -18.45 -2.06 -1.48
N ASP A 194 -18.86 -2.13 -2.75
CA ASP A 194 -20.25 -2.28 -3.18
C ASP A 194 -20.52 -3.75 -3.54
N CYS A 195 -20.42 -4.62 -2.53
CA CYS A 195 -21.03 -5.96 -2.61
C CYS A 195 -21.52 -6.48 -1.25
N TRP A 196 -21.72 -5.61 -0.26
CA TRP A 196 -22.27 -5.97 1.06
C TRP A 196 -23.39 -5.01 1.45
N SER A 197 -24.52 -5.10 0.75
CA SER A 197 -25.79 -4.57 1.25
C SER A 197 -26.92 -5.15 0.41
N TRP A 198 -27.52 -6.25 0.86
CA TRP A 198 -28.89 -6.79 0.65
C TRP A 198 -28.84 -8.23 1.21
N GLY A 199 -29.56 -8.66 2.24
CA GLY A 199 -30.54 -8.02 3.09
C GLY A 199 -30.87 -8.90 4.30
N ASN A 200 -31.39 -8.26 5.35
CA ASN A 200 -32.23 -8.91 6.33
C ASN A 200 -33.55 -9.31 5.66
N LEU A 201 -33.77 -10.60 5.41
CA LEU A 201 -35.12 -11.15 5.26
C LEU A 201 -35.14 -12.68 5.50
N LEU A 202 -35.63 -13.05 6.70
CA LEU A 202 -36.40 -14.27 7.05
C LEU A 202 -35.71 -15.66 7.00
N ILE A 203 -35.64 -16.29 8.18
CA ILE A 203 -35.65 -17.74 8.43
C ILE A 203 -37.02 -18.28 7.96
N PRO A 204 -37.17 -19.42 7.22
CA PRO A 204 -36.80 -20.77 7.69
C PRO A 204 -36.36 -21.85 6.66
N ASP A 205 -35.59 -22.85 7.15
CA ASP A 205 -35.75 -24.33 6.99
C ASP A 205 -34.38 -25.05 7.08
N PRO A 206 -34.14 -25.94 8.08
CA PRO A 206 -32.87 -26.66 8.25
C PRO A 206 -32.72 -27.94 7.40
N HIS A 207 -33.63 -28.26 6.47
CA HIS A 207 -33.53 -29.47 5.65
C HIS A 207 -33.49 -29.17 4.14
N LYS A 208 -32.36 -28.67 3.63
CA LYS A 208 -31.97 -28.80 2.21
C LYS A 208 -30.51 -28.41 1.99
N TYR A 209 -29.63 -29.41 1.96
CA TYR A 209 -28.31 -29.29 1.35
C TYR A 209 -28.32 -30.01 0.00
N SER A 210 -28.30 -29.25 -1.08
CA SER A 210 -27.85 -29.72 -2.38
C SER A 210 -27.02 -28.63 -3.06
N ILE A 211 -25.74 -28.95 -3.21
CA ILE A 211 -24.68 -28.31 -3.98
C ILE A 211 -25.19 -27.42 -5.13
N VAL A 212 -24.89 -26.12 -5.07
CA VAL A 212 -24.84 -25.21 -6.22
C VAL A 212 -23.49 -24.51 -6.21
N LEU A 213 -22.52 -25.14 -6.86
CA LEU A 213 -21.30 -24.51 -7.35
C LEU A 213 -21.62 -23.89 -8.72
N ARG A 214 -21.81 -22.56 -8.80
CA ARG A 214 -21.61 -21.70 -9.99
C ARG A 214 -22.20 -20.32 -9.75
N ALA A 215 -21.36 -19.30 -9.64
CA ALA A 215 -21.52 -17.97 -10.26
C ALA A 215 -20.43 -17.01 -9.79
N CYS A 216 -19.19 -17.23 -10.27
CA CYS A 216 -18.15 -16.19 -10.39
C CYS A 216 -17.23 -16.58 -11.57
N VAL A 217 -17.82 -16.93 -12.71
CA VAL A 217 -17.11 -17.13 -13.98
C VAL A 217 -18.02 -16.60 -15.09
N ASN A 218 -18.12 -15.27 -15.23
CA ASN A 218 -18.47 -14.65 -16.53
C ASN A 218 -18.35 -13.11 -16.56
N LEU A 219 -17.18 -12.56 -16.24
CA LEU A 219 -16.83 -11.19 -16.66
C LEU A 219 -15.43 -11.12 -17.30
N SER A 220 -15.04 -12.20 -17.99
CA SER A 220 -13.87 -12.25 -18.87
C SER A 220 -14.35 -12.47 -20.30
N ASN A 221 -14.95 -11.45 -20.92
CA ASN A 221 -15.05 -11.39 -22.38
C ASN A 221 -15.45 -9.99 -22.92
N LYS A 222 -14.84 -8.93 -22.41
CA LYS A 222 -14.72 -7.69 -23.19
C LYS A 222 -13.30 -7.64 -23.71
N SER A 223 -13.12 -8.14 -24.92
CA SER A 223 -11.91 -8.01 -25.73
C SER A 223 -11.47 -6.54 -25.74
N CYS A 224 -10.29 -6.27 -25.18
CA CYS A 224 -9.63 -4.98 -25.28
C CYS A 224 -9.22 -4.83 -26.77
N PRO A 225 -9.61 -3.76 -27.49
CA PRO A 225 -9.31 -3.63 -28.92
C PRO A 225 -7.79 -3.48 -29.10
N HIS A 226 -7.17 -4.49 -29.71
CA HIS A 226 -5.80 -4.43 -30.20
C HIS A 226 -5.80 -3.77 -31.57
N ASP A 227 -5.80 -2.44 -31.64
CA ASP A 227 -5.46 -1.73 -32.88
C ASP A 227 -4.77 -0.40 -32.53
N VAL A 228 -3.44 -0.43 -32.38
CA VAL A 228 -2.59 0.75 -32.48
C VAL A 228 -1.69 0.55 -33.69
N VAL A 229 -2.12 1.13 -34.81
CA VAL A 229 -1.33 1.24 -36.03
C VAL A 229 -0.26 2.32 -35.80
N TYR A 230 1.01 1.93 -35.78
CA TYR A 230 2.13 2.86 -35.81
C TYR A 230 2.24 3.51 -37.19
N GLY A 231 1.89 4.80 -37.29
CA GLY A 231 2.18 5.63 -38.47
C GLY A 231 3.65 6.11 -38.50
N PRO A 232 4.22 6.39 -39.69
CA PRO A 232 5.65 6.67 -39.84
C PRO A 232 6.06 8.04 -39.28
N ARG A 233 7.17 8.06 -38.55
CA ARG A 233 7.85 9.28 -38.05
C ARG A 233 8.37 10.12 -39.23
N SER A 234 7.88 11.35 -39.37
CA SER A 234 8.47 12.34 -40.28
C SER A 234 9.78 12.89 -39.71
N ARG A 235 10.85 12.77 -40.50
CA ARG A 235 12.14 13.45 -40.32
C ARG A 235 11.95 14.97 -40.31
N TYR A 236 12.40 15.65 -39.26
CA TYR A 236 12.74 17.07 -39.35
C TYR A 236 14.16 17.20 -39.92
N GLN A 237 14.27 17.85 -41.09
CA GLN A 237 15.49 18.46 -41.59
C GLN A 237 15.30 19.98 -41.52
N LYS A 238 16.17 20.62 -40.73
CA LYS A 238 16.89 21.90 -40.91
C LYS A 238 17.01 22.63 -39.59
#